data_AF-A0A961CE84-F1
#
_entry.id   AF-A0A961CE84-F1
#
_cell.length_a   1.000
_cell.length_b   1.000
_cell.length_c   1.000
_cell.angle_alpha   90.00
_cell.angle_beta   90.00
_cell.angle_gamma   90.00
#
_symmetry.space_group_name_H-M   'P 1'
#
loop_
_entity.id
_entity.type
_entity.pdbx_description
1 polymer ?
#
loop_
_entity_poly.entity_id
_entity_poly.type
_entity_poly.pdbx_seq_one_letter_code
_entity_poly.pdbx_strand_id
1 'polypeptide(L)' 'GARLMTTLLNELERTGGRYGLQTMCEGGGQANVTIIERL' A
#
# COMPACT_ATOMS: atom_id res chain seq x y z
N GLY A 1 2.85 8.27 -2.45
CA GLY A 1 3.50 6.95 -2.48
C GLY A 1 4.02 6.53 -1.12
N ALA A 2 5.27 6.89 -0.79
CA ALA A 2 6.02 6.31 0.33
C ALA A 2 5.30 6.33 1.69
N ARG A 3 4.69 7.46 2.11
CA ARG A 3 3.97 7.52 3.40
C ARG A 3 2.83 6.48 3.48
N LEU A 4 2.02 6.37 2.42
CA LEU A 4 0.92 5.41 2.38
C LEU A 4 1.44 3.96 2.45
N MET A 5 2.59 3.70 1.81
CA MET A 5 3.23 2.39 1.83
C MET A 5 3.72 2.05 3.23
N THR A 6 4.39 2.99 3.90
CA THR A 6 4.85 2.81 5.28
C THR A 6 3.68 2.59 6.23
N THR A 7 2.58 3.34 6.09
CA THR A 7 1.36 3.12 6.88
C THR A 7 0.77 1.73 6.63
N LEU A 8 0.66 1.29 5.37
CA LEU A 8 0.15 -0.03 5.02
C LEU A 8 1.02 -1.15 5.61
N LEU A 9 2.35 -1.05 5.53
CA LEU A 9 3.27 -2.03 6.11
C LEU A 9 3.11 -2.15 7.63
N ASN A 10 3.06 -1.01 8.33
CA ASN A 10 2.85 -1.00 9.78
C ASN A 10 1.48 -1.59 10.17
N GLU A 11 0.44 -1.32 9.37
CA GLU A 11 -0.90 -1.86 9.63
C GLU A 11 -0.97 -3.37 9.40
N LEU A 12 -0.31 -3.89 8.34
CA LEU A 12 -0.18 -5.33 8.11
C LEU A 12 0.58 -6.02 9.25
N GLU A 13 1.63 -5.40 9.77
CA GLU A 13 2.36 -5.91 10.94
C GLU A 13 1.48 -5.92 12.19
N ARG A 14 0.84 -4.79 12.50
CA ARG A 14 -0.02 -4.61 13.69
C ARG A 14 -1.18 -5.60 13.74
N THR A 15 -1.75 -5.94 12.58
CA THR A 15 -2.93 -6.81 12.46
C THR A 15 -2.58 -8.26 12.17
N GLY A 16 -1.31 -8.58 11.91
CA GLY A 16 -0.92 -9.89 11.40
C GLY A 16 -1.38 -10.15 9.96
N GLY A 17 -1.85 -9.13 9.22
CA GLY A 17 -2.27 -9.24 7.84
C GLY A 17 -1.14 -9.70 6.90
N ARG A 18 -1.51 -10.43 5.83
CA ARG A 18 -0.57 -10.97 4.83
C ARG A 18 -0.50 -10.15 3.57
N TYR A 19 -1.64 -9.70 3.04
CA TYR A 19 -1.71 -8.94 1.79
C TYR A 19 -2.32 -7.57 2.00
N GLY A 20 -1.77 -6.56 1.34
CA GLY A 20 -2.30 -5.20 1.29
C GLY A 20 -2.34 -4.66 -0.13
N LEU A 21 -3.34 -3.83 -0.43
CA LEU A 21 -3.48 -3.12 -1.70
C LEU A 21 -3.28 -1.62 -1.46
N GLN A 22 -2.28 -1.04 -2.12
CA GLN A 22 -2.11 0.40 -2.21
C GLN A 22 -2.53 0.89 -3.59
N THR A 23 -3.31 1.96 -3.63
CA THR A 23 -3.68 2.66 -4.86
C THR A 23 -3.68 4.17 -4.62
N MET A 24 -3.37 4.96 -5.66
CA MET A 24 -3.56 6.41 -5.66
C MET A 24 -3.70 6.94 -7.07
N CYS A 25 -4.39 8.08 -7.20
CA CYS A 25 -4.39 8.86 -8.42
C CYS A 25 -3.06 9.61 -8.58
N GLU A 26 -2.73 9.89 -9.84
CA GLU A 26 -1.61 10.73 -10.24
C GLU A 26 -2.10 11.79 -11.25
N GLY A 27 -1.42 12.93 -11.28
CA GLY A 27 -1.70 13.98 -12.26
C GLY A 27 -1.59 13.45 -13.70
N GLY A 28 -2.40 13.97 -14.61
CA GLY A 28 -2.47 13.46 -15.99
C GLY A 28 -3.48 12.31 -16.19
N GLY A 29 -4.34 12.04 -15.20
CA GLY A 29 -5.40 11.05 -15.32
C GLY A 29 -4.91 9.61 -15.18
N GLN A 30 -3.86 9.40 -14.38
CA GLN A 30 -3.23 8.10 -14.15
C GLN A 30 -3.46 7.60 -12.72
N ALA A 31 -3.13 6.35 -12.49
CA ALA A 31 -3.12 5.75 -11.16
C ALA A 31 -2.07 4.64 -11.08
N ASN A 32 -1.44 4.53 -9.91
CA ASN A 32 -0.63 3.37 -9.56
C ASN A 32 -1.43 2.41 -8.67
N VAL A 33 -1.15 1.11 -8.81
CA VAL A 33 -1.73 0.06 -7.99
C VAL A 33 -0.63 -0.92 -7.62
N THR A 34 -0.51 -1.25 -6.34
CA THR A 34 0.55 -2.11 -5.82
C THR A 34 -0.03 -3.08 -4.79
N ILE A 35 0.22 -4.37 -4.98
CA ILE A 35 -0.06 -5.41 -3.99
C ILE A 35 1.23 -5.69 -3.23
N ILE A 36 1.14 -5.70 -1.90
CA ILE A 36 2.24 -6.01 -0.99
C ILE A 36 1.90 -7.30 -0.26
N GLU A 37 2.85 -8.23 -0.22
CA GLU A 37 2.82 -9.40 0.66
C GLU A 37 3.81 -9.18 1.82
N ARG A 38 3.34 -9.36 3.06
CA ARG A 38 4.18 -9.33 4.26
C ARG A 38 4.67 -10.75 4.54
N LEU A 39 6.00 -10.91 4.59
CA LEU A 39 6.70 -12.15 4.91
C LEU A 39 6.74 -12.42 6.42
#